data_AF-A0A7J8NLP1-F1
#
_entry.id   AF-A0A7J8NLP1-F1
#
_cell.length_a   1.000
_cell.length_b   1.000
_cell.length_c   1.000
_cell.angle_alpha   90.00
_cell.angle_beta   90.00
_cell.angle_gamma   90.00
#
_symmetry.space_group_name_H-M   'P 1'
#
loop_
_entity.id
_entity.type
_entity.pdbx_description
1 polymer ?
#
loop_
_entity_poly.entity_id
_entity_poly.type
_entity_poly.pdbx_seq_one_letter_code
_entity_poly.pdbx_strand_id
1 'polypeptide(L)'
;MGHHEVGNHDMEELGETERNLRSPFRHLSSSFSSTTSDLAVSSLRENNDDEMELQWAAIQRLPTFKRVRTSLFDFQLLNDTTKEEEDIKIEGKRKVIDVTKLGALERSVFIEKLITEIEYDNLRLLEKLKERIGRQESIRLSLSLFCFEAVLSYHLPFMPCS
;
A
#
# COMPACT_ATOMS: atom_id res chain seq x y z
N MET A 1 -55.54 7.19 19.01
CA MET A 1 -56.41 6.06 18.59
C MET A 1 -56.39 6.04 17.08
N GLY A 2 -55.66 5.16 16.42
CA GLY A 2 -55.88 3.71 16.32
C GLY A 2 -56.06 3.44 14.82
N HIS A 3 -54.95 3.22 14.11
CA HIS A 3 -54.51 1.92 13.58
C HIS A 3 -55.51 1.24 12.62
N HIS A 4 -55.04 1.18 11.37
CA HIS A 4 -55.41 0.32 10.24
C HIS A 4 -55.91 -1.07 10.63
N GLU A 5 -56.88 -1.58 9.87
CA GLU A 5 -56.74 -2.84 9.11
C GLU A 5 -57.68 -2.83 7.89
N VAL A 6 -57.16 -3.15 6.70
CA VAL A 6 -57.89 -3.83 5.62
C VAL A 6 -56.90 -4.71 4.85
N GLY A 7 -57.08 -6.03 4.96
CA GLY A 7 -56.96 -7.08 3.93
C GLY A 7 -55.65 -7.23 3.15
N ASN A 8 -55.26 -8.38 2.64
CA ASN A 8 -55.82 -9.73 2.59
C ASN A 8 -54.71 -10.63 1.99
N HIS A 9 -54.70 -11.88 2.44
CA HIS A 9 -54.47 -13.10 1.65
C HIS A 9 -53.12 -13.25 0.92
N ASP A 10 -52.24 -13.98 1.60
CA ASP A 10 -51.74 -15.31 1.18
C ASP A 10 -51.30 -15.44 -0.27
N MET A 11 -50.02 -15.12 -0.50
CA MET A 11 -49.31 -15.48 -1.71
C MET A 11 -48.56 -16.80 -1.47
N GLU A 12 -48.78 -17.68 -2.43
CA GLU A 12 -48.59 -19.12 -2.43
C GLU A 12 -47.14 -19.57 -2.32
N GLU A 13 -46.99 -20.65 -1.57
CA GLU A 13 -45.84 -21.54 -1.44
C GLU A 13 -45.29 -21.95 -2.81
N LEU A 14 -44.03 -21.60 -3.09
CA LEU A 14 -43.21 -22.28 -4.08
C LEU A 14 -41.80 -22.47 -3.56
N GLY A 15 -41.53 -23.71 -3.14
CA GLY A 15 -40.39 -24.47 -3.64
C GLY A 15 -39.00 -23.95 -3.25
N GLU A 16 -38.49 -24.55 -2.18
CA GLU A 16 -37.09 -24.95 -2.00
C GLU A 16 -36.24 -24.85 -3.27
N THR A 17 -35.34 -23.85 -3.31
CA THR A 17 -33.96 -24.05 -3.78
C THR A 17 -33.06 -23.09 -3.00
N GLU A 18 -32.67 -23.50 -1.79
CA GLU A 18 -31.46 -22.99 -1.14
C GLU A 18 -30.26 -23.35 -2.03
N ARG A 19 -30.02 -22.52 -3.04
CA ARG A 19 -28.72 -22.43 -3.69
C ARG A 19 -27.75 -21.82 -2.68
N ASN A 20 -27.17 -22.73 -1.92
CA ASN A 20 -25.93 -22.61 -1.18
C ASN A 20 -24.85 -21.96 -2.07
N LEU A 21 -24.83 -20.63 -2.09
CA LEU A 21 -23.70 -19.83 -2.57
C LEU A 21 -22.82 -19.50 -1.37
N ARG A 22 -22.33 -20.55 -0.70
CA ARG A 22 -21.19 -20.44 0.22
C ARG A 22 -19.98 -20.04 -0.61
N SER A 23 -19.69 -18.74 -0.60
CA SER A 23 -18.50 -18.13 -1.20
C SER A 23 -17.25 -18.98 -0.91
N PRO A 24 -16.50 -19.47 -1.93
CA PRO A 24 -15.24 -20.17 -1.69
C PRO A 24 -14.10 -19.21 -1.30
N PHE A 25 -14.31 -17.90 -1.35
CA PHE A 25 -13.27 -16.90 -1.16
C PHE A 25 -13.10 -16.44 0.29
N ARG A 26 -13.07 -17.36 1.26
CA ARG A 26 -12.78 -17.03 2.67
C ARG A 26 -11.53 -17.71 3.24
N HIS A 27 -10.58 -18.14 2.41
CA HIS A 27 -9.34 -18.74 2.90
C HIS A 27 -8.08 -18.33 2.11
N LEU A 28 -7.83 -17.03 1.93
CA LEU A 28 -6.50 -16.53 1.56
C LEU A 28 -6.22 -15.16 2.22
N SER A 29 -6.48 -15.06 3.53
CA SER A 29 -5.92 -13.96 4.33
C SER A 29 -5.31 -14.56 5.58
N SER A 30 -3.99 -14.67 5.57
CA SER A 30 -3.09 -14.55 6.72
C SER A 30 -1.79 -15.32 6.45
N SER A 31 -0.80 -14.64 5.87
CA SER A 31 0.62 -14.98 6.04
C SER A 31 1.49 -13.81 5.60
N PHE A 32 1.34 -12.68 6.31
CA PHE A 32 2.46 -11.77 6.49
C PHE A 32 3.03 -12.12 7.86
N SER A 33 3.96 -13.07 7.90
CA SER A 33 4.75 -13.30 9.11
C SER A 33 5.52 -12.04 9.39
N SER A 34 5.15 -11.38 10.48
CA SER A 34 5.80 -10.24 11.09
C SER A 34 7.30 -10.49 11.21
N THR A 35 8.09 -9.80 10.40
CA THR A 35 9.53 -9.66 10.67
C THR A 35 9.66 -8.77 11.90
N THR A 36 10.27 -9.30 12.95
CA THR A 36 10.45 -8.73 14.28
C THR A 36 11.45 -7.56 14.31
N SER A 37 11.50 -6.76 13.24
CA SER A 37 12.45 -5.67 13.03
C SER A 37 11.85 -4.29 13.30
N ASP A 38 10.52 -4.16 13.29
CA ASP A 38 9.84 -2.86 13.31
C ASP A 38 9.58 -2.33 14.73
N LEU A 39 9.55 -3.20 15.74
CA LEU A 39 9.27 -2.80 17.13
C LEU A 39 10.39 -1.97 17.78
N ALA A 40 11.62 -2.04 17.25
CA ALA A 40 12.75 -1.28 17.79
C ALA A 40 12.88 0.15 17.18
N VAL A 41 12.14 0.45 16.11
CA VAL A 41 12.17 1.76 15.42
C VAL A 41 10.89 2.57 15.69
N SER A 42 9.85 1.94 16.24
CA SER A 42 8.53 2.56 16.47
C SER A 42 8.55 3.65 17.55
N SER A 43 9.27 3.46 18.66
CA SER A 43 9.08 4.29 19.87
C SER A 43 9.64 5.72 19.81
N LEU A 44 10.29 6.11 18.69
CA LEU A 44 10.85 7.46 18.52
C LEU A 44 10.19 8.25 17.37
N ARG A 45 9.30 7.61 16.58
CA ARG A 45 8.62 8.22 15.41
C ARG A 45 7.10 8.25 15.51
N GLU A 46 6.53 7.65 16.55
CA GLU A 46 5.09 7.42 16.76
C GLU A 46 4.27 8.73 16.72
N ASN A 47 4.70 9.78 17.43
CA ASN A 47 3.88 11.00 17.56
C ASN A 47 3.57 11.73 16.23
N ASN A 48 4.46 11.68 15.23
CA ASN A 48 4.23 12.42 13.98
C ASN A 48 3.41 11.59 12.98
N ASP A 49 3.63 10.27 12.94
CA ASP A 49 2.88 9.37 12.04
C ASP A 49 1.42 9.24 12.45
N ASP A 50 1.15 9.18 13.76
CA ASP A 50 -0.21 9.16 14.29
C ASP A 50 -0.97 10.46 13.97
N GLU A 51 -0.30 11.62 14.06
CA GLU A 51 -0.91 12.90 13.67
C GLU A 51 -1.24 12.93 12.17
N MET A 52 -0.32 12.42 11.33
CA MET A 52 -0.56 12.31 9.89
C MET A 52 -1.73 11.38 9.58
N GLU A 53 -1.81 10.24 10.25
CA GLU A 53 -2.91 9.30 10.07
C GLU A 53 -4.24 9.94 10.45
N LEU A 54 -4.28 10.70 11.55
CA LEU A 54 -5.45 11.50 11.95
C LEU A 54 -5.84 12.53 10.89
N GLN A 55 -4.87 13.23 10.29
CA GLN A 55 -5.12 14.19 9.21
C GLN A 55 -5.64 13.50 7.93
N TRP A 56 -5.07 12.36 7.54
CA TRP A 56 -5.56 11.56 6.43
C TRP A 56 -6.97 11.02 6.67
N ALA A 57 -7.26 10.56 7.88
CA ALA A 57 -8.60 10.13 8.27
C ALA A 57 -9.62 11.28 8.20
N ALA A 58 -9.22 12.50 8.59
CA ALA A 58 -10.05 13.68 8.42
C ALA A 58 -10.34 13.97 6.94
N ILE A 59 -9.34 13.87 6.06
CA ILE A 59 -9.52 14.03 4.60
C ILE A 59 -10.44 12.94 4.03
N GLN A 60 -10.28 11.69 4.46
CA GLN A 60 -11.09 10.56 3.97
C GLN A 60 -12.57 10.69 4.33
N ARG A 61 -12.88 11.33 5.47
CA ARG A 61 -14.24 11.62 5.93
C ARG A 61 -14.92 12.75 5.15
N LEU A 62 -14.19 13.53 4.35
CA LEU A 62 -14.78 14.59 3.53
C LEU A 62 -15.67 14.01 2.41
N PRO A 63 -16.73 14.74 1.99
CA PRO A 63 -17.46 14.41 0.78
C PRO A 63 -16.53 14.30 -0.43
N THR A 64 -16.84 13.42 -1.39
CA THR A 64 -15.97 13.09 -2.55
C THR A 64 -15.38 14.32 -3.23
N PHE A 65 -16.19 15.36 -3.45
CA PHE A 65 -15.76 16.59 -4.09
C PHE A 65 -14.67 17.36 -3.31
N LYS A 66 -14.83 17.46 -1.98
CA LYS A 66 -13.83 18.12 -1.12
C LYS A 66 -12.60 17.24 -0.93
N ARG A 67 -12.80 15.92 -0.82
CA ARG A 67 -11.72 14.95 -0.68
C ARG A 67 -10.72 15.00 -1.83
N VAL A 68 -11.19 15.00 -3.08
CA VAL A 68 -10.31 15.03 -4.28
C VAL A 68 -9.52 16.34 -4.40
N ARG A 69 -10.03 17.43 -3.83
CA ARG A 69 -9.40 18.76 -3.90
C ARG A 69 -8.44 19.05 -2.76
N THR A 70 -8.46 18.21 -1.73
CA THR A 70 -7.69 18.41 -0.52
C THR A 70 -6.49 17.47 -0.54
N SER A 71 -5.29 18.01 -0.33
CA SER A 71 -4.05 17.25 -0.28
C SER A 71 -3.24 17.62 0.97
N LEU A 72 -2.56 16.64 1.54
CA LEU A 72 -1.59 16.85 2.62
C LEU A 72 -0.21 17.06 1.99
N PHE A 73 0.39 18.23 2.19
CA PHE A 73 1.65 18.57 1.52
C PHE A 73 2.64 19.25 2.46
N ASP A 74 3.92 19.00 2.21
CA ASP A 74 5.01 19.56 2.99
C ASP A 74 5.48 20.87 2.36
N PHE A 75 5.22 21.98 3.05
CA PHE A 75 5.61 23.31 2.58
C PHE A 75 7.13 23.52 2.57
N GLN A 76 7.91 22.73 3.31
CA GLN A 76 9.38 22.80 3.24
C GLN A 76 9.90 22.38 1.86
N LEU A 77 9.20 21.49 1.16
CA LEU A 77 9.53 21.16 -0.22
C LEU A 77 9.20 22.31 -1.20
N LEU A 78 8.37 23.29 -0.84
CA LEU A 78 8.01 24.42 -1.72
C LEU A 78 9.04 25.56 -1.66
N ASN A 79 9.56 25.86 -0.46
CA ASN A 79 10.46 26.98 -0.20
C ASN A 79 11.92 26.53 -0.09
N ASP A 80 12.61 26.46 -1.22
CA ASP A 80 14.07 26.23 -1.26
C ASP A 80 14.87 27.53 -0.98
N THR A 81 14.17 28.64 -0.74
CA THR A 81 14.75 29.94 -0.43
C THR A 81 14.46 30.31 1.03
N THR A 82 15.41 29.99 1.91
CA THR A 82 16.17 30.94 2.75
C THR A 82 16.72 30.14 3.93
N LYS A 83 17.98 29.73 3.82
CA LYS A 83 18.76 29.12 4.90
C LYS A 83 19.23 30.18 5.89
N GLU A 84 18.35 31.02 6.43
CA GLU A 84 18.74 32.01 7.42
C GLU A 84 17.57 32.22 8.37
N GLU A 85 17.42 31.32 9.33
CA GLU A 85 16.95 31.59 10.69
C GLU A 85 17.06 30.29 11.48
N GLU A 86 18.18 30.20 12.20
CA GLU A 86 18.55 29.17 13.14
C GLU A 86 17.55 29.13 14.32
N ASP A 87 17.38 27.95 14.92
CA ASP A 87 16.74 27.72 16.22
C ASP A 87 15.20 27.76 16.35
N ILE A 88 14.46 27.38 15.31
CA ILE A 88 13.18 26.71 15.54
C ILE A 88 13.17 25.38 14.80
N LYS A 89 13.34 24.31 15.56
CA LYS A 89 13.06 22.92 15.17
C LYS A 89 11.56 22.78 14.83
N ILE A 90 11.12 23.43 13.76
CA ILE A 90 9.78 23.22 13.18
C ILE A 90 9.90 21.94 12.38
N GLU A 91 9.79 20.82 13.10
CA GLU A 91 9.52 19.51 12.54
C GLU A 91 8.50 19.66 11.41
N GLY A 92 8.85 19.17 10.21
CA GLY A 92 8.11 19.35 8.94
C GLY A 92 6.60 19.28 9.10
N LYS A 93 5.98 20.44 9.31
CA LYS A 93 4.53 20.57 9.46
C LYS A 93 3.92 20.51 8.07
N ARG A 94 3.73 19.29 7.58
CA ARG A 94 2.80 19.00 6.50
C ARG A 94 1.44 19.59 6.85
N LYS A 95 0.85 20.32 5.90
CA LYS A 95 -0.40 21.02 6.10
C LYS A 95 -1.41 20.56 5.05
N VAL A 96 -2.65 20.45 5.49
CA VAL A 96 -3.79 20.15 4.64
C VAL A 96 -4.12 21.38 3.80
N ILE A 97 -4.07 21.24 2.48
CA ILE A 97 -4.28 22.31 1.51
C ILE A 97 -5.43 21.94 0.58
N ASP A 98 -6.31 22.90 0.29
CA ASP A 98 -7.26 22.82 -0.82
C ASP A 98 -6.58 23.34 -2.10
N VAL A 99 -6.25 22.45 -3.02
CA VAL A 99 -5.51 22.73 -4.27
C VAL A 99 -6.25 23.74 -5.15
N THR A 100 -7.59 23.85 -5.02
CA THR A 100 -8.38 24.81 -5.80
C THR A 100 -8.23 26.24 -5.32
N LYS A 101 -7.78 26.44 -4.07
CA LYS A 101 -7.54 27.75 -3.49
C LYS A 101 -6.13 28.29 -3.77
N LEU A 102 -5.24 27.44 -4.29
CA LEU A 102 -3.90 27.85 -4.72
C LEU A 102 -3.96 28.73 -5.97
N GLY A 103 -3.02 29.68 -6.07
CA GLY A 103 -2.80 30.46 -7.29
C GLY A 103 -2.37 29.58 -8.46
N ALA A 104 -2.47 30.08 -9.69
CA ALA A 104 -2.15 29.29 -10.89
C ALA A 104 -0.70 28.77 -10.88
N LEU A 105 0.24 29.61 -10.50
CA LEU A 105 1.67 29.26 -10.42
C LEU A 105 1.96 28.32 -9.25
N GLU A 106 1.41 28.60 -8.06
CA GLU A 106 1.59 27.71 -6.90
C GLU A 106 1.05 26.31 -7.18
N ARG A 107 -0.08 26.23 -7.87
CA ARG A 107 -0.69 24.97 -8.28
C ARG A 107 0.17 24.21 -9.28
N SER A 108 0.78 24.89 -10.26
CA SER A 108 1.66 24.20 -11.22
C SER A 108 2.88 23.61 -10.53
N VAL A 109 3.54 24.40 -9.68
CA VAL A 109 4.71 23.94 -8.91
C VAL A 109 4.33 22.80 -7.96
N PHE A 110 3.17 22.88 -7.32
CA PHE A 110 2.66 21.80 -6.47
C PHE A 110 2.50 20.49 -7.24
N ILE A 111 1.86 20.54 -8.42
CA ILE A 111 1.62 19.35 -9.25
C ILE A 111 2.94 18.79 -9.78
N GLU A 112 3.85 19.64 -10.25
CA GLU A 112 5.18 19.23 -10.72
C GLU A 112 5.95 18.48 -9.63
N LYS A 113 6.02 19.04 -8.41
CA LYS A 113 6.68 18.40 -7.27
C LYS A 113 6.04 17.05 -6.91
N LEU A 114 4.71 16.99 -6.90
CA LEU A 114 4.00 15.74 -6.62
C LEU A 114 4.31 14.65 -7.66
N ILE A 115 4.38 15.00 -8.94
CA ILE A 115 4.74 14.05 -10.00
C ILE A 115 6.16 13.53 -9.79
N THR A 116 7.12 14.42 -9.54
CA THR A 116 8.53 14.03 -9.32
C THR A 116 8.71 13.07 -8.14
N GLU A 117 8.03 13.33 -7.01
CA GLU A 117 8.07 12.43 -5.85
C GLU A 117 7.50 11.04 -6.19
N ILE A 118 6.37 10.99 -6.89
CA ILE A 118 5.75 9.72 -7.32
C ILE A 118 6.67 8.95 -8.27
N GLU A 119 7.34 9.63 -9.20
CA GLU A 119 8.30 9.01 -10.12
C GLU A 119 9.49 8.41 -9.38
N TYR A 120 10.04 9.13 -8.40
CA TYR A 120 11.13 8.65 -7.57
C TYR A 120 10.72 7.41 -6.76
N ASP A 121 9.55 7.45 -6.12
CA ASP A 121 9.02 6.31 -5.36
C ASP A 121 8.77 5.09 -6.25
N ASN A 122 8.22 5.31 -7.44
CA ASN A 122 8.01 4.24 -8.42
C ASN A 122 9.33 3.62 -8.86
N LEU A 123 10.35 4.44 -9.16
CA LEU A 123 11.68 3.96 -9.53
C LEU A 123 12.27 3.09 -8.41
N ARG A 124 12.19 3.56 -7.17
CA ARG A 124 12.66 2.82 -5.99
C ARG A 124 11.89 1.52 -5.77
N LEU A 125 10.59 1.51 -6.00
CA LEU A 125 9.77 0.30 -5.94
C LEU A 125 10.21 -0.71 -7.01
N LEU A 126 10.39 -0.27 -8.26
CA LEU A 126 10.81 -1.12 -9.37
C LEU A 126 12.21 -1.69 -9.15
N GLU A 127 13.14 -0.91 -8.58
CA GLU A 127 14.48 -1.38 -8.24
C GLU A 127 14.43 -2.51 -7.20
N LYS A 128 13.66 -2.33 -6.12
CA LYS A 128 13.47 -3.39 -5.10
C LYS A 128 12.82 -4.64 -5.69
N LEU A 129 11.86 -4.49 -6.59
CA LEU A 129 11.23 -5.63 -7.27
C LEU A 129 12.24 -6.37 -8.16
N LYS A 130 13.05 -5.63 -8.93
CA LYS A 130 14.13 -6.20 -9.75
C LYS A 130 15.13 -6.97 -8.90
N GLU A 131 15.54 -6.44 -7.76
CA GLU A 131 16.46 -7.13 -6.84
C GLU A 131 15.86 -8.44 -6.31
N ARG A 132 14.59 -8.42 -5.90
CA ARG A 132 13.88 -9.60 -5.41
C ARG A 132 13.75 -10.68 -6.49
N ILE A 133 13.42 -10.28 -7.72
CA ILE A 133 13.34 -11.19 -8.86
C ILE A 133 14.73 -11.77 -9.17
N GLY A 134 15.77 -10.94 -9.25
CA GLY A 134 17.13 -11.38 -9.52
C GLY A 134 17.66 -12.37 -8.47
N ARG A 135 17.34 -12.16 -7.19
CA ARG A 135 17.67 -13.11 -6.11
C ARG A 135 16.97 -14.45 -6.30
N GLN A 136 15.69 -14.44 -6.65
CA GLN A 136 14.92 -15.66 -6.90
C GLN A 136 15.45 -16.42 -8.13
N GLU A 137 15.84 -15.72 -9.19
CA GLU A 137 16.43 -16.33 -10.38
C GLU A 137 17.80 -16.95 -10.08
N SER A 138 18.65 -16.28 -9.31
CA SER A 138 19.94 -16.83 -8.86
C SER A 138 19.76 -18.10 -8.03
N ILE A 139 18.80 -18.11 -7.10
CA ILE A 139 18.44 -19.30 -6.32
C ILE A 139 17.92 -20.42 -7.26
N ARG A 140 17.02 -20.10 -8.19
CA ARG A 140 16.49 -21.09 -9.13
C ARG A 140 17.59 -21.72 -10.00
N LEU A 141 18.51 -20.90 -10.52
CA LEU A 141 19.62 -21.37 -11.35
C LEU A 141 20.60 -22.22 -10.53
N SER A 142 20.97 -21.78 -9.33
CA SER A 142 21.85 -22.56 -8.45
C SER A 142 21.23 -23.89 -8.03
N LEU A 143 19.95 -23.94 -7.69
CA LEU A 143 19.25 -25.20 -7.43
C LEU A 143 19.20 -26.09 -8.68
N SER A 144 18.91 -25.53 -9.85
CA SER A 144 18.88 -26.30 -11.09
C SER A 144 20.25 -26.91 -11.44
N LEU A 145 21.33 -26.15 -11.21
CA LEU A 145 22.70 -26.62 -11.41
C LEU A 145 23.07 -27.70 -10.41
N PHE A 146 22.74 -27.50 -9.12
CA PHE A 146 22.96 -28.49 -8.07
C PHE A 146 22.20 -29.79 -8.36
N CYS A 147 20.94 -29.71 -8.79
CA CYS A 147 20.17 -30.88 -9.20
C CYS A 147 20.81 -31.58 -10.41
N PHE A 148 21.33 -30.84 -11.39
CA PHE A 148 22.01 -31.42 -12.54
C PHE A 148 23.32 -32.13 -12.15
N GLU A 149 24.16 -31.51 -11.32
CA GLU A 149 25.39 -32.12 -10.79
C GLU A 149 25.10 -33.36 -9.95
N ALA A 150 24.04 -33.31 -9.13
CA ALA A 150 23.59 -34.47 -8.36
C ALA A 150 23.18 -35.61 -9.31
N VAL A 151 22.36 -35.34 -10.33
CA VAL A 151 21.94 -36.36 -11.31
C VAL A 151 23.14 -36.96 -12.05
N LEU A 152 24.11 -36.15 -12.49
CA LEU A 152 25.34 -36.65 -13.10
C LEU A 152 26.15 -37.54 -12.14
N SER A 153 26.28 -37.13 -10.87
CA SER A 153 27.01 -37.91 -9.85
C SER A 153 26.35 -39.25 -9.53
N TYR A 154 25.02 -39.31 -9.49
CA TYR A 154 24.28 -40.55 -9.24
C TYR A 154 24.16 -41.46 -10.47
N HIS A 155 24.25 -40.92 -11.69
CA HIS A 155 24.12 -41.70 -12.92
C HIS A 155 25.46 -42.19 -13.51
N LEU A 156 26.61 -41.64 -13.07
CA LEU A 156 27.95 -42.06 -13.50
C LEU A 156 28.61 -43.28 -12.79
N PRO A 157 27.99 -44.10 -11.90
CA PRO A 157 28.70 -45.25 -11.35
C PRO A 157 28.48 -46.49 -12.20
N PHE A 158 28.93 -46.54 -13.46
CA PHE A 158 29.14 -47.80 -14.21
C PHE A 158 30.04 -47.57 -15.44
N MET A 159 31.34 -47.36 -15.23
CA MET A 159 32.34 -47.79 -16.21
C MET A 159 33.24 -48.83 -15.55
N PRO A 160 33.19 -50.11 -15.97
CA PRO A 160 34.12 -51.11 -15.48
C PRO A 160 35.50 -50.85 -16.09
N CYS A 161 36.48 -50.56 -15.24
CA CYS A 161 37.89 -50.64 -15.62
C CYS A 161 38.21 -52.11 -15.93
N SER A 162 38.67 -52.39 -17.16
CA SER A 162 39.25 -53.66 -17.56
C SER A 162 40.74 -53.53 -17.81
#